data_AF-A0A2C9KUX9-F1
#
_entry.id   AF-A0A2C9KUX9-F1
#
_cell.length_a   1.000
_cell.length_b   1.000
_cell.length_c   1.000
_cell.angle_alpha   90.00
_cell.angle_beta   90.00
_cell.angle_gamma   90.00
#
_symmetry.space_group_name_H-M   'P 1'
#
loop_
_entity.id
_entity.type
_entity.pdbx_description
1 polymer ?
#
loop_
_entity_poly.entity_id
_entity_poly.type
_entity_poly.pdbx_seq_one_letter_code
_entity_poly.pdbx_strand_id
1 'polypeptide(L)'
;MAVSKYMKLVARQGLYCKIKLREFSSSSCRLQEVTTPVSSSSEQNAAPVETKEGPQILSRSLKFPVDHTHPRLAWLDSMSSIESKKLGLLDLHPDIFATYPRVDLLHKNVHWQKMYRYINYNFEPSRAEMPGGGRKPWPQKGLGKARAGSIRSPLFIQGAKAFGPRGPINYFFMLPRSQRATGLRVALTCKYTQNDLVIVDNFDIPTADPDFLSEMADVRFWGHSILFVDDSDVMPEKISEAVHQICGFNLMPAYGLNVFSMLKHETLVLTLAALERIEGKLLEELHTTAVETKYVNKLRPEDFRTRPKVDSTMYKSFTKPLEF
;
A
#
# COMPACT_ATOMS: atom_id res chain seq x y z
N MET A 1 16.22 9.09 10.87
CA MET A 1 16.95 7.84 11.14
C MET A 1 16.79 6.75 10.07
N ALA A 2 15.67 6.66 9.34
CA ALA A 2 15.48 5.65 8.27
C ALA A 2 16.42 5.78 7.05
N VAL A 3 16.87 7.00 6.71
CA VAL A 3 17.79 7.24 5.56
C VAL A 3 19.24 6.87 5.90
N SER A 4 19.63 6.93 7.19
CA SER A 4 21.01 6.66 7.64
C SER A 4 21.36 5.17 7.63
N LYS A 5 20.37 4.28 7.82
CA LYS A 5 20.56 2.82 7.72
C LYS A 5 20.89 2.36 6.28
N TYR A 6 20.37 3.08 5.27
CA TYR A 6 20.62 2.76 3.85
C TYR A 6 22.00 3.20 3.34
N MET A 7 22.55 4.30 3.86
CA MET A 7 23.86 4.79 3.40
C MET A 7 25.03 3.88 3.79
N LYS A 8 24.90 3.10 4.88
CA LYS A 8 25.88 2.06 5.26
C LYS A 8 25.86 0.83 4.34
N LEU A 9 24.83 0.69 3.50
CA LEU A 9 24.62 -0.48 2.63
C LEU A 9 25.30 -0.30 1.25
N VAL A 10 25.39 0.94 0.76
CA VAL A 10 26.10 1.27 -0.48
C VAL A 10 27.61 0.99 -0.37
N ALA A 11 28.19 1.10 0.83
CA ALA A 11 29.60 0.80 1.07
C ALA A 11 29.93 -0.71 1.07
N ARG A 12 28.93 -1.61 1.20
CA ARG A 12 29.14 -3.07 1.22
C ARG A 12 29.00 -3.74 -0.15
N GLN A 13 28.50 -3.05 -1.16
CA GLN A 13 28.32 -3.59 -2.52
C GLN A 13 29.59 -3.54 -3.39
N GLY A 14 30.73 -3.15 -2.83
CA GLY A 14 32.02 -3.03 -3.54
C GLY A 14 32.86 -4.31 -3.65
N LEU A 15 32.42 -5.45 -3.11
CA LEU A 15 33.20 -6.70 -3.15
C LEU A 15 32.64 -7.66 -4.21
N TYR A 16 33.12 -7.46 -5.43
CA TYR A 16 33.02 -8.39 -6.55
C TYR A 16 33.63 -9.76 -6.17
N CYS A 17 32.81 -10.81 -6.11
CA CYS A 17 33.28 -12.19 -6.08
C CYS A 17 33.36 -12.73 -7.52
N LYS A 18 34.59 -12.93 -8.01
CA LYS A 18 34.90 -13.60 -9.27
C LYS A 18 34.47 -15.07 -9.17
N ILE A 19 33.40 -15.46 -9.85
CA ILE A 19 33.07 -16.87 -10.08
C ILE A 19 33.46 -17.23 -11.51
N LYS A 20 34.39 -18.18 -11.63
CA LYS A 20 34.87 -18.79 -12.88
C LYS A 20 33.69 -19.43 -13.62
N LEU A 21 33.43 -19.01 -14.85
CA LEU A 21 32.59 -19.73 -15.79
C LEU A 21 33.32 -21.03 -16.21
N ARG A 22 32.69 -22.18 -15.96
CA ARG A 22 32.99 -23.43 -16.67
C ARG A 22 31.93 -23.63 -17.73
N GLU A 23 32.37 -23.73 -18.96
CA GLU A 23 31.56 -24.16 -20.11
C GLU A 23 31.03 -25.58 -19.84
N PHE A 24 29.74 -25.79 -20.05
CA PHE A 24 29.19 -27.13 -20.27
C PHE A 24 28.33 -27.12 -21.52
N SER A 25 28.72 -28.01 -22.43
CA SER A 25 28.21 -28.19 -23.78
C SER A 25 26.75 -28.62 -23.81
N SER A 26 26.07 -28.16 -24.86
CA SER A 26 24.78 -28.62 -25.33
C SER A 26 24.65 -30.15 -25.38
N SER A 27 23.62 -30.69 -24.73
CA SER A 27 23.06 -31.99 -25.08
C SER A 27 21.54 -31.89 -25.15
N SER A 28 21.03 -32.06 -26.37
CA SER A 28 19.63 -32.17 -26.72
C SER A 28 19.05 -33.44 -26.08
N CYS A 29 18.01 -33.29 -25.25
CA CYS A 29 17.15 -34.39 -24.82
C CYS A 29 15.70 -34.08 -25.17
N ARG A 30 15.30 -34.66 -26.31
CA ARG A 30 13.98 -35.14 -26.73
C ARG A 30 12.99 -35.30 -25.58
N LEU A 31 11.89 -34.55 -25.61
CA LEU A 31 10.67 -34.85 -24.85
C LEU A 31 9.53 -35.11 -25.82
N GLN A 32 8.92 -36.27 -25.65
CA GLN A 32 7.74 -36.74 -26.36
C GLN A 32 6.50 -36.00 -25.85
N GLU A 33 5.61 -35.68 -26.77
CA GLU A 33 4.30 -35.08 -26.52
C GLU A 33 3.46 -36.01 -25.63
N VAL A 34 2.96 -35.48 -24.50
CA VAL A 34 1.95 -36.16 -23.69
C VAL A 34 0.60 -35.54 -24.04
N THR A 35 -0.21 -36.32 -24.73
CA THR A 35 -1.60 -36.03 -25.10
C THR A 35 -2.50 -35.93 -23.86
N THR A 36 -3.26 -34.83 -23.75
CA THR A 36 -4.34 -34.65 -22.78
C THR A 36 -5.56 -35.52 -23.15
N PRO A 37 -6.17 -36.27 -22.21
CA PRO A 37 -7.53 -36.76 -22.40
C PRO A 37 -8.53 -35.79 -21.77
N VAL A 38 -9.46 -35.31 -22.60
CA VAL A 38 -10.76 -34.78 -22.24
C VAL A 38 -11.73 -35.96 -22.13
N SER A 39 -12.42 -36.12 -20.99
CA SER A 39 -13.78 -36.68 -20.98
C SER A 39 -14.42 -36.71 -19.58
N SER A 40 -15.57 -36.02 -19.50
CA SER A 40 -16.85 -36.42 -18.88
C SER A 40 -16.89 -36.96 -17.44
N SER A 41 -17.61 -36.21 -16.60
CA SER A 41 -18.09 -36.56 -15.27
C SER A 41 -19.21 -37.63 -15.30
N SER A 42 -18.99 -38.72 -14.57
CA SER A 42 -20.04 -39.52 -13.94
C SER A 42 -19.59 -39.88 -12.52
N GLU A 43 -20.45 -39.60 -11.55
CA GLU A 43 -20.26 -39.82 -10.12
C GLU A 43 -19.99 -41.28 -9.77
N GLN A 44 -19.06 -41.55 -8.85
CA GLN A 44 -19.19 -42.49 -7.73
C GLN A 44 -17.90 -42.58 -6.87
N ASN A 45 -18.11 -42.43 -5.55
CA ASN A 45 -17.33 -42.97 -4.41
C ASN A 45 -15.89 -42.45 -4.16
N ALA A 46 -15.79 -41.55 -3.18
CA ALA A 46 -14.54 -41.05 -2.62
C ALA A 46 -13.88 -42.08 -1.68
N ALA A 47 -12.77 -42.66 -2.12
CA ALA A 47 -11.74 -43.25 -1.26
C ALA A 47 -10.76 -42.16 -0.82
N PRO A 48 -10.10 -42.28 0.36
CA PRO A 48 -9.24 -41.23 0.89
C PRO A 48 -7.99 -41.06 0.01
N VAL A 49 -7.78 -39.85 -0.49
CA VAL A 49 -6.62 -39.50 -1.32
C VAL A 49 -5.38 -39.47 -0.42
N GLU A 50 -4.48 -40.42 -0.63
CA GLU A 50 -3.15 -40.43 -0.03
C GLU A 50 -2.42 -39.11 -0.37
N THR A 51 -2.17 -38.29 0.65
CA THR A 51 -1.46 -37.02 0.52
C THR A 51 0.01 -37.28 0.22
N LYS A 52 0.44 -36.94 -1.00
CA LYS A 52 1.85 -36.95 -1.40
C LYS A 52 2.67 -36.07 -0.45
N GLU A 53 3.56 -36.67 0.33
CA GLU A 53 4.34 -36.06 1.44
C GLU A 53 5.54 -35.21 0.99
N GLY A 54 5.53 -34.69 -0.24
CA GLY A 54 6.57 -33.79 -0.75
C GLY A 54 6.08 -32.34 -0.83
N PRO A 55 6.97 -31.33 -0.75
CA PRO A 55 6.58 -29.95 -1.01
C PRO A 55 6.00 -29.85 -2.42
N GLN A 56 4.73 -29.46 -2.51
CA GLN A 56 4.02 -29.42 -3.78
C GLN A 56 4.44 -28.16 -4.55
N ILE A 57 4.80 -28.32 -5.83
CA ILE A 57 4.95 -27.16 -6.72
C ILE A 57 3.53 -26.74 -7.10
N LEU A 58 3.08 -25.63 -6.51
CA LEU A 58 1.78 -25.03 -6.78
C LEU A 58 1.92 -24.08 -7.98
N SER A 59 1.95 -24.65 -9.18
CA SER A 59 1.92 -23.88 -10.42
C SER A 59 0.55 -23.22 -10.57
N ARG A 60 0.51 -21.89 -10.58
CA ARG A 60 -0.75 -21.11 -10.69
C ARG A 60 -1.00 -20.66 -12.13
N SER A 61 -2.27 -20.47 -12.48
CA SER A 61 -2.65 -19.76 -13.71
C SER A 61 -2.51 -18.25 -13.50
N LEU A 62 -1.37 -17.70 -13.90
CA LEU A 62 -1.14 -16.25 -13.85
C LEU A 62 -1.97 -15.52 -14.90
N LYS A 63 -2.66 -14.45 -14.51
CA LYS A 63 -3.32 -13.53 -15.45
C LYS A 63 -2.25 -12.71 -16.17
N PHE A 64 -2.39 -12.52 -17.49
CA PHE A 64 -1.45 -11.78 -18.33
C PHE A 64 0.00 -12.29 -18.27
N PRO A 65 0.27 -13.55 -18.70
CA PRO A 65 1.62 -14.10 -18.64
C PRO A 65 2.61 -13.27 -19.47
N VAL A 66 3.83 -13.13 -18.96
CA VAL A 66 4.92 -12.41 -19.65
C VAL A 66 5.76 -13.39 -20.46
N ASP A 67 5.75 -13.24 -21.78
CA ASP A 67 6.42 -14.19 -22.70
C ASP A 67 7.95 -14.29 -22.52
N HIS A 68 8.58 -13.21 -22.06
CA HIS A 68 10.04 -13.06 -22.06
C HIS A 68 10.68 -13.14 -20.67
N THR A 69 9.89 -13.28 -19.60
CA THR A 69 10.42 -13.41 -18.24
C THR A 69 9.76 -14.55 -17.49
N HIS A 70 10.58 -15.36 -16.83
CA HIS A 70 10.08 -16.43 -15.97
C HIS A 70 9.50 -15.86 -14.67
N PRO A 71 8.47 -16.52 -14.10
CA PRO A 71 7.94 -16.15 -12.80
C PRO A 71 8.98 -16.31 -11.69
N ARG A 72 8.76 -15.60 -10.58
CA ARG A 72 9.61 -15.70 -9.38
C ARG A 72 9.07 -16.78 -8.47
N LEU A 73 9.94 -17.54 -7.81
CA LEU A 73 9.54 -18.60 -6.89
C LEU A 73 9.56 -18.09 -5.45
N ALA A 74 8.58 -18.48 -4.66
CA ALA A 74 8.55 -18.23 -3.22
C ALA A 74 8.07 -19.47 -2.45
N TRP A 75 8.50 -19.60 -1.21
CA TRP A 75 8.07 -20.69 -0.32
C TRP A 75 6.68 -20.41 0.24
N LEU A 76 5.86 -21.45 0.34
CA LEU A 76 4.59 -21.44 1.06
C LEU A 76 4.81 -22.05 2.45
N ASP A 77 4.57 -21.27 3.50
CA ASP A 77 4.74 -21.65 4.89
C ASP A 77 3.39 -21.91 5.59
N SER A 78 3.39 -22.74 6.64
CA SER A 78 2.24 -22.86 7.55
C SER A 78 2.45 -22.06 8.84
N MET A 79 1.36 -21.58 9.45
CA MET A 79 1.36 -20.90 10.76
C MET A 79 1.03 -21.83 11.94
N SER A 80 0.79 -23.11 11.67
CA SER A 80 0.37 -24.08 12.68
C SER A 80 1.47 -24.50 13.66
N SER A 81 2.74 -24.47 13.24
CA SER A 81 3.92 -24.86 14.04
C SER A 81 4.85 -23.67 14.27
N ILE A 82 5.60 -23.68 15.38
CA ILE A 82 6.63 -22.65 15.66
C ILE A 82 7.73 -22.74 14.59
N GLU A 83 8.22 -23.94 14.34
CA GLU A 83 9.18 -24.22 13.27
C GLU A 83 8.56 -23.97 11.89
N SER A 84 9.39 -23.53 10.94
CA SER A 84 8.96 -23.27 9.57
C SER A 84 8.72 -24.58 8.81
N LYS A 85 7.46 -24.98 8.68
CA LYS A 85 7.07 -26.08 7.80
C LYS A 85 6.79 -25.54 6.39
N LYS A 86 7.62 -25.96 5.43
CA LYS A 86 7.49 -25.59 4.00
C LYS A 86 6.49 -26.52 3.33
N LEU A 87 5.31 -26.01 2.98
CA LEU A 87 4.24 -26.77 2.32
C LEU A 87 4.49 -26.95 0.82
N GLY A 88 5.10 -25.94 0.18
CA GLY A 88 5.27 -25.95 -1.26
C GLY A 88 6.07 -24.76 -1.81
N LEU A 89 6.25 -24.78 -3.13
CA LEU A 89 6.81 -23.69 -3.91
C LEU A 89 5.73 -23.04 -4.76
N LEU A 90 5.84 -21.73 -4.92
CA LEU A 90 4.81 -20.90 -5.49
C LEU A 90 5.36 -19.96 -6.56
N ASP A 91 4.65 -19.89 -7.68
CA ASP A 91 4.93 -18.95 -8.77
C ASP A 91 4.33 -17.56 -8.49
N LEU A 92 5.17 -16.54 -8.56
CA LEU A 92 4.86 -15.12 -8.41
C LEU A 92 5.04 -14.38 -9.73
N HIS A 93 4.14 -13.42 -9.99
CA HIS A 93 4.18 -12.67 -11.25
C HIS A 93 5.43 -11.77 -11.36
N PRO A 94 6.22 -11.86 -12.45
CA PRO A 94 7.47 -11.12 -12.59
C PRO A 94 7.25 -9.59 -12.65
N ASP A 95 6.17 -9.11 -13.27
CA ASP A 95 5.90 -7.66 -13.29
C ASP A 95 5.59 -7.08 -11.91
N ILE A 96 5.23 -7.88 -10.90
CA ILE A 96 4.94 -7.34 -9.56
C ILE A 96 6.15 -7.49 -8.66
N PHE A 97 6.75 -8.68 -8.63
CA PHE A 97 7.82 -9.04 -7.70
C PHE A 97 9.23 -8.90 -8.27
N ALA A 98 9.38 -8.66 -9.58
CA ALA A 98 10.66 -8.45 -10.25
C ALA A 98 10.74 -7.09 -10.98
N THR A 99 10.00 -6.08 -10.52
CA THR A 99 10.10 -4.71 -11.06
C THR A 99 11.44 -4.08 -10.69
N TYR A 100 11.98 -3.22 -11.55
CA TYR A 100 13.17 -2.45 -11.21
C TYR A 100 12.96 -1.59 -9.94
N PRO A 101 13.83 -1.67 -8.92
CA PRO A 101 13.62 -1.02 -7.62
C PRO A 101 13.79 0.50 -7.71
N ARG A 102 12.69 1.24 -7.93
CA ARG A 102 12.67 2.71 -8.02
C ARG A 102 12.43 3.39 -6.68
N VAL A 103 13.50 3.71 -5.96
CA VAL A 103 13.45 4.37 -4.63
C VAL A 103 12.77 5.75 -4.66
N ASP A 104 12.89 6.50 -5.77
CA ASP A 104 12.19 7.79 -5.93
C ASP A 104 10.65 7.64 -5.82
N LEU A 105 10.08 6.60 -6.44
CA LEU A 105 8.63 6.36 -6.37
C LEU A 105 8.19 5.92 -4.97
N LEU A 106 9.02 5.16 -4.24
CA LEU A 106 8.76 4.86 -2.84
C LEU A 106 8.73 6.14 -2.00
N HIS A 107 9.74 7.00 -2.16
CA HIS A 107 9.81 8.28 -1.44
C HIS A 107 8.60 9.18 -1.74
N LYS A 108 8.22 9.33 -3.01
CA LYS A 108 7.04 10.10 -3.42
C LYS A 108 5.75 9.58 -2.80
N ASN A 109 5.56 8.26 -2.77
CA ASN A 109 4.38 7.65 -2.16
C ASN A 109 4.34 7.85 -0.65
N VAL A 110 5.46 7.66 0.06
CA VAL A 110 5.53 7.91 1.50
C VAL A 110 5.29 9.38 1.83
N HIS A 111 5.88 10.29 1.06
CA HIS A 111 5.67 11.71 1.24
C HIS A 111 4.20 12.10 1.02
N TRP A 112 3.60 11.61 -0.08
CA TRP A 112 2.17 11.78 -0.36
C TRP A 112 1.31 11.27 0.79
N GLN A 113 1.54 10.04 1.27
CA GLN A 113 0.79 9.42 2.37
C GLN A 113 0.86 10.21 3.69
N LYS A 114 1.98 10.89 3.96
CA LYS A 114 2.11 11.76 5.13
C LYS A 114 1.38 13.09 4.95
N MET A 115 1.53 13.72 3.79
CA MET A 115 1.06 15.09 3.55
C MET A 115 -0.43 15.16 3.25
N TYR A 116 -1.01 14.17 2.55
CA TYR A 116 -2.41 14.25 2.12
C TYR A 116 -3.41 14.33 3.30
N ARG A 117 -3.04 13.84 4.48
CA ARG A 117 -3.85 13.88 5.71
C ARG A 117 -3.44 15.00 6.66
N TYR A 118 -2.32 15.67 6.39
CA TYR A 118 -1.73 16.60 7.32
C TYR A 118 -2.42 17.97 7.23
N ILE A 119 -2.90 18.43 8.38
CA ILE A 119 -3.51 19.76 8.55
C ILE A 119 -2.69 20.46 9.63
N ASN A 120 -2.20 21.66 9.30
CA ASN A 120 -1.48 22.49 10.25
C ASN A 120 -2.43 23.55 10.83
N TYR A 121 -2.72 23.43 12.14
CA TYR A 121 -3.59 24.34 12.89
C TYR A 121 -2.85 25.53 13.51
N ASN A 122 -1.53 25.62 13.32
CA ASN A 122 -0.75 26.72 13.88
C ASN A 122 -1.26 28.04 13.31
N PHE A 123 -1.61 28.94 14.22
CA PHE A 123 -2.13 30.25 13.89
C PHE A 123 -1.46 31.27 14.79
N GLU A 124 -0.83 32.27 14.20
CA GLU A 124 -0.37 33.45 14.90
C GLU A 124 -1.21 34.66 14.42
N PRO A 125 -1.78 35.44 15.35
CA PRO A 125 -2.63 36.57 14.99
C PRO A 125 -1.79 37.66 14.32
N SER A 126 -2.34 38.22 13.24
CA SER A 126 -1.74 39.40 12.61
C SER A 126 -1.94 40.63 13.49
N ARG A 127 -1.23 41.74 13.18
CA ARG A 127 -1.39 43.01 13.91
C ARG A 127 -2.83 43.54 13.93
N ALA A 128 -3.65 43.14 12.96
CA ALA A 128 -5.04 43.56 12.84
C ALA A 128 -6.00 42.71 13.67
N GLU A 129 -5.62 41.48 14.00
CA GLU A 129 -6.44 40.54 14.77
C GLU A 129 -6.11 40.56 16.26
N MET A 130 -4.92 41.05 16.62
CA MET A 130 -4.56 41.23 18.03
C MET A 130 -5.44 42.29 18.70
N PRO A 131 -5.89 42.07 19.95
CA PRO A 131 -6.76 43.01 20.64
C PRO A 131 -6.04 44.33 20.96
N GLY A 132 -6.70 45.46 20.70
CA GLY A 132 -6.21 46.81 20.99
C GLY A 132 -5.36 47.41 19.86
N GLY A 133 -4.53 48.41 20.19
CA GLY A 133 -3.62 49.02 19.19
C GLY A 133 -4.29 49.93 18.15
N GLY A 134 -5.56 50.29 18.31
CA GLY A 134 -6.26 51.26 17.47
C GLY A 134 -5.89 52.72 17.73
N ARG A 135 -5.42 53.05 18.95
CA ARG A 135 -4.94 54.39 19.30
C ARG A 135 -3.45 54.54 19.04
N LYS A 136 -3.06 55.66 18.43
CA LYS A 136 -1.65 56.03 18.26
C LYS A 136 -0.96 56.18 19.63
N PRO A 137 0.21 55.56 19.87
CA PRO A 137 0.88 55.61 21.17
C PRO A 137 1.29 57.02 21.62
N TRP A 138 1.76 57.85 20.67
CA TRP A 138 2.18 59.23 20.89
C TRP A 138 2.08 60.06 19.59
N PRO A 139 2.01 61.41 19.67
CA PRO A 139 2.01 62.27 18.48
C PRO A 139 3.27 62.09 17.61
N GLN A 140 3.14 62.42 16.32
CA GLN A 140 4.20 62.18 15.32
C GLN A 140 5.51 62.96 15.60
N LYS A 141 5.41 64.11 16.27
CA LYS A 141 6.50 65.05 16.55
C LYS A 141 6.34 65.57 17.99
N GLY A 142 7.41 66.12 18.56
CA GLY A 142 7.43 66.79 19.87
C GLY A 142 8.06 65.99 21.02
N LEU A 143 8.06 64.65 20.96
CA LEU A 143 8.52 63.79 22.07
C LEU A 143 9.95 63.24 21.94
N GLY A 144 10.65 63.46 20.82
CA GLY A 144 11.99 62.92 20.58
C GLY A 144 12.08 61.38 20.44
N LYS A 145 10.96 60.65 20.53
CA LYS A 145 10.89 59.19 20.36
C LYS A 145 10.76 58.77 18.90
N ALA A 146 11.10 57.53 18.61
CA ALA A 146 10.85 56.91 17.30
C ALA A 146 9.35 56.97 16.93
N ARG A 147 9.04 57.08 15.64
CA ARG A 147 7.66 57.18 15.15
C ARG A 147 6.95 55.83 15.27
N ALA A 148 5.80 55.81 15.94
CA ALA A 148 4.98 54.60 16.09
C ALA A 148 3.52 54.86 15.72
N GLY A 149 2.93 53.92 14.97
CA GLY A 149 1.51 53.96 14.59
C GLY A 149 0.59 53.18 15.52
N SER A 150 1.07 52.06 16.07
CA SER A 150 0.31 51.15 16.93
C SER A 150 1.25 50.41 17.87
N ILE A 151 0.79 50.10 19.08
CA ILE A 151 1.50 49.24 20.04
C ILE A 151 1.55 47.77 19.62
N ARG A 152 0.69 47.33 18.67
CA ARG A 152 0.63 45.93 18.19
C ARG A 152 1.54 45.66 16.98
N SER A 153 2.37 46.63 16.60
CA SER A 153 3.35 46.45 15.54
C SER A 153 4.39 45.38 15.90
N PRO A 154 4.89 44.57 14.96
CA PRO A 154 5.95 43.56 15.20
C PRO A 154 7.22 44.10 15.83
N LEU A 155 7.46 45.41 15.74
CA LEU A 155 8.62 46.07 16.34
C LEU A 155 8.50 46.23 17.87
N PHE A 156 7.27 46.16 18.40
CA PHE A 156 7.02 46.30 19.84
C PHE A 156 7.09 44.94 20.54
N ILE A 157 7.48 44.98 21.82
CA ILE A 157 7.38 43.82 22.72
C ILE A 157 5.90 43.44 22.82
N GLN A 158 5.58 42.14 22.70
CA GLN A 158 4.19 41.63 22.63
C GLN A 158 3.37 42.18 21.44
N GLY A 159 4.05 42.67 20.40
CA GLY A 159 3.45 42.96 19.10
C GLY A 159 3.16 41.70 18.29
N ALA A 160 2.35 41.84 17.25
CA ALA A 160 2.04 40.74 16.35
C ALA A 160 3.24 40.36 15.50
N LYS A 161 3.38 39.09 15.13
CA LYS A 161 4.42 38.68 14.18
C LYS A 161 4.02 39.04 12.75
N ALA A 162 4.97 39.57 11.97
CA ALA A 162 4.72 39.96 10.58
C ALA A 162 4.47 38.75 9.67
N PHE A 163 5.34 37.74 9.76
CA PHE A 163 5.25 36.49 9.00
C PHE A 163 5.11 35.31 9.96
N GLY A 164 3.91 35.14 10.49
CA GLY A 164 3.52 33.98 11.29
C GLY A 164 2.77 32.93 10.45
N PRO A 165 2.66 31.68 10.94
CA PRO A 165 1.77 30.70 10.35
C PRO A 165 0.32 31.23 10.37
N ARG A 166 -0.34 31.11 9.23
CA ARG A 166 -1.73 31.54 9.01
C ARG A 166 -2.61 30.30 8.86
N GLY A 167 -2.99 29.73 9.99
CA GLY A 167 -3.79 28.49 10.04
C GLY A 167 -5.28 28.70 9.77
N PRO A 168 -6.02 27.62 9.46
CA PRO A 168 -5.55 26.26 9.17
C PRO A 168 -5.04 26.09 7.72
N ILE A 169 -3.86 25.47 7.55
CA ILE A 169 -3.27 25.18 6.22
C ILE A 169 -3.39 23.69 5.92
N ASN A 170 -3.94 23.36 4.74
CA ASN A 170 -4.01 22.00 4.22
C ASN A 170 -2.85 21.71 3.24
N TYR A 171 -2.25 20.52 3.36
CA TYR A 171 -1.18 20.05 2.47
C TYR A 171 -1.67 18.95 1.51
N PHE A 172 -2.97 18.98 1.20
CA PHE A 172 -3.61 17.95 0.39
C PHE A 172 -3.17 18.05 -1.08
N PHE A 173 -2.67 16.94 -1.61
CA PHE A 173 -2.48 16.73 -3.04
C PHE A 173 -2.67 15.25 -3.38
N MET A 174 -3.05 14.96 -4.63
CA MET A 174 -3.26 13.59 -5.11
C MET A 174 -2.14 13.18 -6.06
N LEU A 175 -1.49 12.06 -5.74
CA LEU A 175 -0.51 11.44 -6.63
C LEU A 175 -1.23 10.64 -7.75
N PRO A 176 -0.75 10.70 -9.02
CA PRO A 176 -1.32 9.93 -10.10
C PRO A 176 -1.45 8.44 -9.76
N ARG A 177 -2.56 7.82 -10.17
CA ARG A 177 -2.89 6.41 -9.86
C ARG A 177 -1.76 5.46 -10.26
N SER A 178 -1.19 5.63 -11.46
CA SER A 178 -0.08 4.83 -11.97
C SER A 178 1.18 4.92 -11.09
N GLN A 179 1.50 6.10 -10.56
CA GLN A 179 2.64 6.29 -9.65
C GLN A 179 2.40 5.64 -8.28
N ARG A 180 1.16 5.63 -7.80
CA ARG A 180 0.76 4.91 -6.57
C ARG A 180 0.88 3.40 -6.73
N ALA A 181 0.31 2.85 -7.81
CA ALA A 181 0.40 1.43 -8.13
C ALA A 181 1.86 0.97 -8.34
N THR A 182 2.67 1.76 -9.06
CA THR A 182 4.09 1.45 -9.25
C THR A 182 4.86 1.50 -7.92
N GLY A 183 4.50 2.40 -7.01
CA GLY A 183 5.08 2.43 -5.66
C GLY A 183 4.84 1.15 -4.86
N LEU A 184 3.62 0.60 -4.93
CA LEU A 184 3.28 -0.67 -4.29
C LEU A 184 4.06 -1.84 -4.91
N ARG A 185 4.14 -1.93 -6.25
CA ARG A 185 4.94 -2.94 -6.96
C ARG A 185 6.40 -2.91 -6.54
N VAL A 186 6.99 -1.72 -6.52
CA VAL A 186 8.39 -1.53 -6.10
C VAL A 186 8.57 -1.94 -4.64
N ALA A 187 7.62 -1.62 -3.75
CA ALA A 187 7.70 -2.03 -2.35
C ALA A 187 7.66 -3.56 -2.19
N LEU A 188 6.78 -4.24 -2.93
CA LEU A 188 6.68 -5.71 -2.94
C LEU A 188 7.95 -6.35 -3.50
N THR A 189 8.46 -5.82 -4.62
CA THR A 189 9.73 -6.27 -5.19
C THR A 189 10.87 -6.11 -4.18
N CYS A 190 10.97 -4.95 -3.51
CA CYS A 190 12.00 -4.72 -2.50
C CYS A 190 11.91 -5.75 -1.36
N LYS A 191 10.71 -5.99 -0.81
CA LYS A 191 10.50 -6.99 0.26
C LYS A 191 10.87 -8.40 -0.19
N TYR A 192 10.48 -8.79 -1.40
CA TYR A 192 10.86 -10.07 -1.97
C TYR A 192 12.38 -10.20 -2.15
N THR A 193 13.03 -9.20 -2.76
CA THR A 193 14.50 -9.22 -2.98
C THR A 193 15.33 -9.21 -1.70
N GLN A 194 14.76 -8.70 -0.60
CA GLN A 194 15.40 -8.65 0.72
C GLN A 194 15.16 -9.92 1.55
N ASN A 195 14.37 -10.87 1.04
CA ASN A 195 13.86 -12.04 1.76
C ASN A 195 12.99 -11.70 2.98
N ASP A 196 12.38 -10.50 2.97
CA ASP A 196 11.49 -10.01 4.03
C ASP A 196 10.01 -10.36 3.75
N LEU A 197 9.72 -10.92 2.57
CA LEU A 197 8.39 -11.35 2.17
C LEU A 197 8.20 -12.83 2.49
N VAL A 198 7.20 -13.13 3.30
CA VAL A 198 6.79 -14.49 3.66
C VAL A 198 5.38 -14.72 3.15
N ILE A 199 5.16 -15.88 2.52
CA ILE A 199 3.85 -16.29 2.04
C ILE A 199 3.39 -17.47 2.87
N VAL A 200 2.18 -17.35 3.38
CA VAL A 200 1.54 -18.32 4.26
C VAL A 200 0.29 -18.83 3.57
N ASP A 201 -0.06 -20.09 3.84
CA ASP A 201 -1.33 -20.65 3.37
C ASP A 201 -2.53 -19.92 4.01
N ASN A 202 -2.71 -20.10 5.32
CA ASN A 202 -3.77 -19.48 6.12
C ASN A 202 -3.24 -19.00 7.49
N PHE A 203 -3.97 -18.08 8.11
CA PHE A 203 -3.65 -17.52 9.43
C PHE A 203 -4.23 -18.33 10.61
N ASP A 204 -4.43 -19.63 10.42
CA ASP A 204 -4.90 -20.51 11.48
C ASP A 204 -3.77 -20.89 12.44
N ILE A 205 -3.86 -20.34 13.65
CA ILE A 205 -2.92 -20.56 14.75
C ILE A 205 -3.53 -21.55 15.74
N PRO A 206 -2.75 -22.48 16.34
CA PRO A 206 -3.28 -23.43 17.33
C PRO A 206 -3.82 -22.73 18.59
N THR A 207 -3.11 -21.70 19.06
CA THR A 207 -3.36 -21.02 20.34
C THR A 207 -3.49 -19.50 20.15
N ALA A 208 -4.24 -18.82 21.02
CA ALA A 208 -4.40 -17.36 20.98
C ALA A 208 -3.32 -16.60 21.79
N ASP A 209 -2.30 -17.32 22.28
CA ASP A 209 -1.27 -16.75 23.15
C ASP A 209 -0.30 -15.86 22.35
N PRO A 210 0.03 -14.66 22.82
CA PRO A 210 0.98 -13.78 22.12
C PRO A 210 2.39 -14.36 22.11
N ASP A 211 2.76 -15.12 23.15
CA ASP A 211 4.09 -15.72 23.29
C ASP A 211 4.38 -16.71 22.16
N PHE A 212 3.35 -17.41 21.67
CA PHE A 212 3.48 -18.30 20.53
C PHE A 212 3.92 -17.55 19.26
N LEU A 213 3.36 -16.35 19.01
CA LEU A 213 3.70 -15.55 17.84
C LEU A 213 5.08 -14.89 17.97
N SER A 214 5.47 -14.45 19.17
CA SER A 214 6.79 -13.87 19.39
C SER A 214 7.89 -14.92 19.27
N GLU A 215 7.70 -16.10 19.87
CA GLU A 215 8.61 -17.25 19.72
C GLU A 215 8.73 -17.68 18.26
N MET A 216 7.61 -17.75 17.53
CA MET A 216 7.62 -18.05 16.10
C MET A 216 8.44 -17.03 15.30
N ALA A 217 8.25 -15.74 15.57
CA ALA A 217 8.98 -14.67 14.89
C ALA A 217 10.50 -14.77 15.14
N ASP A 218 10.90 -15.12 16.36
CA ASP A 218 12.30 -15.29 16.75
C ASP A 218 12.93 -16.53 16.10
N VAL A 219 12.25 -17.68 16.15
CA VAL A 219 12.72 -18.95 15.57
C VAL A 219 12.85 -18.86 14.05
N ARG A 220 11.92 -18.17 13.39
CA ARG A 220 11.91 -18.01 11.92
C ARG A 220 12.73 -16.80 11.43
N PHE A 221 13.32 -16.04 12.35
CA PHE A 221 14.09 -14.82 12.07
C PHE A 221 13.31 -13.75 11.28
N TRP A 222 12.03 -13.54 11.63
CA TRP A 222 11.18 -12.54 10.97
C TRP A 222 11.43 -11.10 11.43
N GLY A 223 12.34 -10.90 12.39
CA GLY A 223 12.63 -9.59 12.95
C GLY A 223 11.57 -9.11 13.92
N HIS A 224 11.69 -7.85 14.35
CA HIS A 224 10.92 -7.33 15.48
C HIS A 224 9.51 -6.84 15.10
N SER A 225 9.32 -6.46 13.83
CA SER A 225 8.07 -5.84 13.37
C SER A 225 7.54 -6.54 12.14
N ILE A 226 6.28 -6.98 12.24
CA ILE A 226 5.66 -7.88 11.27
C ILE A 226 4.31 -7.31 10.85
N LEU A 227 4.07 -7.31 9.55
CA LEU A 227 2.78 -6.96 8.98
C LEU A 227 2.12 -8.21 8.40
N PHE A 228 1.03 -8.65 9.02
CA PHE A 228 0.17 -9.73 8.54
C PHE A 228 -0.93 -9.15 7.64
N VAL A 229 -1.08 -9.71 6.44
CA VAL A 229 -2.08 -9.28 5.47
C VAL A 229 -2.94 -10.44 5.00
N ASP A 230 -4.26 -10.30 5.12
CA ASP A 230 -5.24 -11.26 4.62
C ASP A 230 -6.17 -10.65 3.56
N ASP A 231 -6.92 -11.47 2.81
CA ASP A 231 -7.85 -11.01 1.78
C ASP A 231 -9.02 -10.20 2.37
N SER A 232 -9.66 -10.77 3.41
CA SER A 232 -10.90 -10.26 3.99
C SER A 232 -10.68 -9.45 5.27
N ASP A 233 -11.71 -8.74 5.72
CA ASP A 233 -11.71 -8.05 7.02
C ASP A 233 -11.97 -8.98 8.20
N VAL A 234 -12.58 -10.13 7.92
CA VAL A 234 -12.94 -11.12 8.93
C VAL A 234 -11.73 -12.03 9.13
N MET A 235 -10.88 -11.63 10.07
CA MET A 235 -9.70 -12.40 10.47
C MET A 235 -10.08 -13.50 11.46
N PRO A 236 -9.32 -14.61 11.54
CA PRO A 236 -9.49 -15.60 12.60
C PRO A 236 -9.34 -14.99 14.00
N GLU A 237 -10.18 -15.38 14.95
CA GLU A 237 -10.21 -14.81 16.30
C GLU A 237 -8.86 -14.92 17.02
N LYS A 238 -8.26 -16.11 16.99
CA LYS A 238 -6.99 -16.41 17.69
C LYS A 238 -5.85 -15.49 17.27
N ILE A 239 -5.66 -15.26 15.96
CA ILE A 239 -4.58 -14.39 15.48
C ILE A 239 -4.86 -12.94 15.84
N SER A 240 -6.12 -12.51 15.79
CA SER A 240 -6.49 -11.14 16.16
C SER A 240 -6.24 -10.83 17.63
N GLU A 241 -6.56 -11.77 18.53
CA GLU A 241 -6.31 -11.66 19.97
C GLU A 241 -4.80 -11.63 20.27
N ALA A 242 -4.04 -12.55 19.67
CA ALA A 242 -2.60 -12.66 19.87
C ALA A 242 -1.86 -11.40 19.35
N VAL A 243 -2.20 -10.92 18.15
CA VAL A 243 -1.56 -9.73 17.56
C VAL A 243 -1.91 -8.46 18.32
N HIS A 244 -3.15 -8.31 18.81
CA HIS A 244 -3.58 -7.11 19.52
C HIS A 244 -2.73 -6.83 20.78
N GLN A 245 -2.21 -7.87 21.42
CA GLN A 245 -1.40 -7.76 22.63
C GLN A 245 0.05 -7.31 22.33
N ILE A 246 0.54 -7.46 21.09
CA ILE A 246 1.93 -7.22 20.71
C ILE A 246 2.09 -5.90 19.94
N CYS A 247 2.90 -4.97 20.45
CA CYS A 247 3.09 -3.64 19.85
C CYS A 247 3.80 -3.64 18.47
N GLY A 248 4.57 -4.69 18.16
CA GLY A 248 5.34 -4.82 16.91
C GLY A 248 4.58 -5.46 15.75
N PHE A 249 3.47 -6.16 16.03
CA PHE A 249 2.73 -6.92 15.04
C PHE A 249 1.45 -6.18 14.67
N ASN A 250 1.12 -6.16 13.38
CA ASN A 250 -0.10 -5.52 12.91
C ASN A 250 -0.80 -6.43 11.90
N LEU A 251 -2.13 -6.49 12.00
CA LEU A 251 -3.01 -7.13 11.02
C LEU A 251 -3.61 -6.06 10.11
N MET A 252 -3.68 -6.34 8.81
CA MET A 252 -4.31 -5.48 7.83
C MET A 252 -5.03 -6.31 6.76
N PRO A 253 -6.18 -5.86 6.23
CA PRO A 253 -6.77 -6.47 5.05
C PRO A 253 -6.02 -6.04 3.78
N ALA A 254 -6.12 -6.83 2.72
CA ALA A 254 -5.39 -6.65 1.46
C ALA A 254 -5.70 -5.31 0.79
N TYR A 255 -6.94 -4.83 0.89
CA TYR A 255 -7.33 -3.52 0.34
C TYR A 255 -6.72 -2.34 1.13
N GLY A 256 -6.31 -2.55 2.37
CA GLY A 256 -5.67 -1.55 3.22
C GLY A 256 -4.15 -1.43 2.99
N LEU A 257 -3.57 -2.32 2.18
CA LEU A 257 -2.13 -2.40 1.95
C LEU A 257 -1.58 -1.08 1.41
N ASN A 258 -0.51 -0.60 2.04
CA ASN A 258 0.06 0.71 1.72
C ASN A 258 1.60 0.71 1.85
N VAL A 259 2.25 1.56 1.05
CA VAL A 259 3.72 1.65 1.01
C VAL A 259 4.33 2.02 2.38
N PHE A 260 3.71 2.94 3.13
CA PHE A 260 4.20 3.37 4.44
C PHE A 260 4.24 2.22 5.46
N SER A 261 3.17 1.44 5.58
CA SER A 261 3.07 0.27 6.45
C SER A 261 4.08 -0.79 6.03
N MET A 262 4.23 -1.07 4.73
CA MET A 262 5.23 -2.04 4.26
C MET A 262 6.66 -1.63 4.63
N LEU A 263 6.99 -0.34 4.56
CA LEU A 263 8.32 0.17 4.94
C LEU A 263 8.51 0.33 6.45
N LYS A 264 7.42 0.47 7.21
CA LYS A 264 7.46 0.56 8.68
C LYS A 264 7.83 -0.78 9.31
N HIS A 265 7.35 -1.89 8.75
CA HIS A 265 7.60 -3.24 9.27
C HIS A 265 8.79 -3.87 8.57
N GLU A 266 9.52 -4.72 9.28
CA GLU A 266 10.67 -5.47 8.76
C GLU A 266 10.20 -6.60 7.85
N THR A 267 9.28 -7.43 8.31
CA THR A 267 8.71 -8.52 7.50
C THR A 267 7.26 -8.28 7.11
N LEU A 268 6.91 -8.83 5.96
CA LEU A 268 5.58 -8.78 5.38
C LEU A 268 5.11 -10.21 5.16
N VAL A 269 4.03 -10.59 5.83
CA VAL A 269 3.42 -11.92 5.76
C VAL A 269 2.10 -11.81 5.01
N LEU A 270 1.99 -12.48 3.85
CA LEU A 270 0.77 -12.53 3.03
C LEU A 270 0.12 -13.91 3.13
N THR A 271 -1.20 -13.98 3.24
CA THR A 271 -1.93 -15.21 2.92
C THR A 271 -1.93 -15.48 1.42
N LEU A 272 -2.15 -16.74 1.04
CA LEU A 272 -2.29 -17.15 -0.36
C LEU A 272 -3.40 -16.35 -1.05
N ALA A 273 -4.55 -16.22 -0.39
CA ALA A 273 -5.69 -15.45 -0.88
C ALA A 273 -5.37 -13.96 -1.03
N ALA A 274 -4.72 -13.34 -0.05
CA ALA A 274 -4.33 -11.93 -0.12
C ALA A 274 -3.38 -11.66 -1.30
N LEU A 275 -2.41 -12.56 -1.50
CA LEU A 275 -1.46 -12.48 -2.59
C LEU A 275 -2.16 -12.49 -3.95
N GLU A 276 -3.08 -13.43 -4.18
CA GLU A 276 -3.82 -13.51 -5.45
C GLU A 276 -4.65 -12.25 -5.72
N ARG A 277 -5.26 -11.67 -4.68
CA ARG A 277 -6.00 -10.41 -4.82
C ARG A 277 -5.10 -9.23 -5.15
N ILE A 278 -3.96 -9.12 -4.48
CA ILE A 278 -2.97 -8.05 -4.71
C ILE A 278 -2.42 -8.19 -6.13
N GLU A 279 -2.05 -9.40 -6.55
CA GLU A 279 -1.57 -9.67 -7.90
C GLU A 279 -2.60 -9.30 -8.96
N GLY A 280 -3.84 -9.80 -8.80
CA GLY A 280 -4.94 -9.52 -9.73
C GLY A 280 -5.21 -8.03 -9.89
N LYS A 281 -5.26 -7.28 -8.77
CA LYS A 281 -5.50 -5.82 -8.80
C LYS A 281 -4.35 -5.07 -9.46
N LEU A 282 -3.10 -5.36 -9.10
CA LEU A 282 -1.96 -4.65 -9.68
C LEU A 282 -1.78 -4.96 -11.16
N LEU A 283 -2.07 -6.19 -11.62
CA LEU A 283 -2.05 -6.54 -13.04
C LEU A 283 -3.15 -5.84 -13.82
N GLU A 284 -4.38 -5.81 -13.28
CA GLU A 284 -5.48 -5.03 -13.85
C GLU A 284 -5.05 -3.57 -14.07
N GLU A 285 -4.41 -2.93 -13.09
CA GLU A 285 -3.92 -1.55 -13.24
C GLU A 285 -2.90 -1.35 -14.36
N LEU A 286 -2.05 -2.35 -14.66
CA LEU A 286 -1.03 -2.25 -15.70
C LEU A 286 -1.60 -2.40 -17.11
N HIS A 287 -2.55 -3.32 -17.26
CA HIS A 287 -3.13 -3.65 -18.55
C HIS A 287 -4.41 -2.86 -18.84
N THR A 288 -4.93 -2.10 -17.87
CA THR A 288 -6.09 -1.23 -18.08
C THR A 288 -5.75 -0.17 -19.13
N THR A 289 -6.36 -0.32 -20.30
CA THR A 289 -6.34 0.69 -21.39
C THR A 289 -7.45 1.73 -21.23
N ALA A 290 -8.34 1.55 -20.25
CA ALA A 290 -9.45 2.44 -20.03
C ALA A 290 -8.93 3.85 -19.70
N VAL A 291 -9.21 4.80 -20.58
CA VAL A 291 -9.12 6.22 -20.24
C VAL A 291 -10.07 6.44 -19.08
N GLU A 292 -9.57 6.95 -17.95
CA GLU A 292 -10.41 7.40 -16.84
C GLU A 292 -11.28 8.56 -17.34
N THR A 293 -12.40 8.25 -18.00
CA THR A 293 -13.38 9.26 -18.36
C THR A 293 -14.00 9.73 -17.05
N LYS A 294 -13.62 10.93 -16.62
CA LYS A 294 -14.15 11.62 -15.43
C LYS A 294 -15.70 11.65 -15.41
N TYR A 295 -16.29 11.51 -16.59
CA TYR A 295 -17.69 11.26 -16.81
C TYR A 295 -17.84 9.85 -17.40
N VAL A 296 -18.43 8.92 -16.65
CA VAL A 296 -19.10 7.80 -17.29
C VAL A 296 -20.30 8.42 -17.99
N ASN A 297 -20.25 8.55 -19.32
CA ASN A 297 -21.44 8.91 -20.08
C ASN A 297 -22.47 7.80 -19.81
N LYS A 298 -23.41 8.06 -18.88
CA LYS A 298 -24.56 7.17 -18.64
C LYS A 298 -25.47 7.10 -19.87
N LEU A 299 -25.36 8.11 -20.74
CA LEU A 299 -26.11 8.25 -21.97
C LEU A 299 -25.37 7.52 -23.10
N ARG A 300 -26.07 6.58 -23.73
CA ARG A 300 -25.64 5.97 -24.99
C ARG A 300 -25.71 7.03 -26.10
N PRO A 301 -24.93 6.93 -27.19
CA PRO A 301 -25.04 7.84 -28.33
C PRO A 301 -26.47 7.99 -28.90
N GLU A 302 -27.31 6.97 -28.71
CA GLU A 302 -28.73 6.96 -29.07
C GLU A 302 -29.56 7.97 -28.28
N ASP A 303 -29.21 8.20 -27.01
CA ASP A 303 -29.93 9.11 -26.10
C ASP A 303 -29.72 10.60 -26.46
N PHE A 304 -28.75 10.89 -27.34
CA PHE A 304 -28.53 12.24 -27.90
C PHE A 304 -29.35 12.50 -29.18
N ARG A 305 -29.92 11.46 -29.79
CA ARG A 305 -30.80 11.62 -30.98
C ARG A 305 -32.17 12.14 -30.60
N THR A 306 -32.64 11.81 -29.41
CA THR A 306 -33.86 12.36 -28.82
C THR A 306 -33.50 13.50 -27.89
N ARG A 307 -34.04 14.70 -28.12
CA ARG A 307 -33.91 15.79 -27.14
C ARG A 307 -34.49 15.25 -25.82
N PRO A 308 -33.79 15.36 -24.68
CA PRO A 308 -34.36 14.95 -23.40
C PRO A 308 -35.69 15.68 -23.22
N LYS A 309 -36.75 14.93 -22.93
CA LYS A 309 -38.08 15.50 -22.70
C LYS A 309 -37.92 16.43 -21.49
N VAL A 310 -38.18 17.72 -21.66
CA VAL A 310 -38.10 18.69 -20.56
C VAL A 310 -39.14 18.27 -19.53
N ASP A 311 -38.69 17.73 -18.40
CA ASP A 311 -39.57 17.37 -17.29
C ASP A 311 -40.10 18.64 -16.63
N SER A 312 -41.16 19.21 -17.21
CA SER A 312 -41.85 20.38 -16.68
C SER A 312 -42.68 20.06 -15.42
N THR A 313 -42.61 18.83 -14.91
CA THR A 313 -43.36 18.36 -13.72
C THR A 313 -42.91 19.09 -12.46
N MET A 314 -41.63 19.43 -12.36
CA MET A 314 -41.07 20.17 -11.21
C MET A 314 -41.60 21.61 -11.11
N TYR A 315 -41.97 22.25 -12.23
CA TYR A 315 -42.56 23.59 -12.22
C TYR A 315 -44.06 23.59 -11.89
N LYS A 316 -44.76 22.48 -12.15
CA LYS A 316 -46.20 22.33 -11.86
C LYS A 316 -46.51 22.14 -10.36
N SER A 317 -45.52 21.73 -9.56
CA SER A 317 -45.69 21.60 -8.10
C SER A 317 -45.66 22.95 -7.37
N PHE A 318 -45.04 23.99 -7.94
CA PHE A 318 -44.97 25.32 -7.33
C PHE A 318 -46.24 26.16 -7.53
N THR A 319 -47.12 25.77 -8.45
CA THR A 319 -48.38 26.49 -8.73
C THR A 319 -49.58 25.98 -7.93
N LYS A 320 -49.40 24.98 -7.06
CA LYS A 320 -50.48 24.56 -6.15
C LYS A 320 -50.58 25.58 -5.01
N PRO A 321 -51.72 26.24 -4.77
CA PRO A 321 -51.90 27.07 -3.60
C PRO A 321 -51.74 26.20 -2.35
N LEU A 322 -51.02 26.72 -1.35
CA LEU A 322 -50.92 26.09 -0.03
C LEU A 322 -52.30 26.14 0.60
N GLU A 323 -52.92 24.98 0.79
CA GLU A 323 -54.14 24.84 1.60
C GLU A 323 -53.77 25.17 3.06
N PHE A 324 -54.42 26.20 3.62
CA PHE A 324 -54.33 26.58 5.03
C PHE A 324 -55.34 25.83 5.88
#